data_AF-A0A8J3AKA1-F1
#
_entry.id   AF-A0A8J3AKA1-F1
#
_cell.length_a   1.000
_cell.length_b   1.000
_cell.length_c   1.000
_cell.angle_alpha   90.00
_cell.angle_beta   90.00
_cell.angle_gamma   90.00
#
_symmetry.space_group_name_H-M   'P 1'
#
loop_
_entity.id
_entity.type
_entity.pdbx_description
1 polymer ?
#
loop_
_entity_poly.entity_id
_entity_poly.type
_entity_poly.pdbx_seq_one_letter_code
_entity_poly.pdbx_strand_id
1 'polypeptide(L)'
;MRLAPILDPSKRKPGPKPAQVDLHRVFFIGTFIWCIAALTCLILLFISGEAWAAPLIICTAGMIIGVLMLIWEHFNRWYYRRLGNGVTAKRTSKKEPDQRVTAAYTHTAQEIAKASDRNRPAK
;
A
#
# COMPACT_ATOMS: atom_id res chain seq x y z
N MET A 1 -22.87 22.34 -16.90
CA MET A 1 -21.71 21.43 -16.80
C MET A 1 -20.86 21.86 -15.62
N ARG A 2 -20.78 21.07 -14.55
CA ARG A 2 -20.12 21.44 -13.29
C ARG A 2 -18.71 20.82 -13.26
N LEU A 3 -17.74 21.55 -13.80
CA LEU A 3 -16.30 21.18 -13.88
C LEU A 3 -15.56 21.20 -12.52
N ALA A 4 -16.28 21.46 -11.42
CA ALA A 4 -15.73 21.53 -10.07
C ALA A 4 -14.94 20.29 -9.59
N PRO A 5 -15.18 19.04 -10.04
CA PRO A 5 -14.43 17.88 -9.54
C PRO A 5 -12.99 17.72 -10.05
N ILE A 6 -12.60 18.44 -11.12
CA ILE A 6 -11.24 18.33 -11.69
C ILE A 6 -10.27 19.34 -11.04
N LEU A 7 -10.75 20.51 -10.63
CA LEU A 7 -9.90 21.61 -10.15
C LEU A 7 -9.68 21.64 -8.63
N ASP A 8 -10.49 20.93 -7.84
CA ASP A 8 -10.39 20.96 -6.37
C ASP A 8 -9.97 19.59 -5.81
N PRO A 9 -8.66 19.34 -5.60
CA PRO A 9 -8.14 18.08 -5.08
C PRO A 9 -8.57 17.80 -3.64
N SER A 10 -9.15 18.79 -2.93
CA SER A 10 -9.56 18.67 -1.53
C SER A 10 -10.95 18.01 -1.34
N LYS A 11 -11.73 17.84 -2.41
CA LYS A 11 -13.06 17.19 -2.38
C LYS A 11 -13.11 15.78 -2.97
N ARG A 12 -11.97 15.16 -3.27
CA ARG A 12 -11.95 13.72 -3.57
C ARG A 12 -12.30 12.96 -2.29
N LYS A 13 -13.49 12.36 -2.23
CA LYS A 13 -13.77 11.25 -1.31
C LYS A 13 -12.58 10.27 -1.41
N PRO A 14 -12.01 9.81 -0.29
CA PRO A 14 -10.97 8.80 -0.35
C PRO A 14 -11.50 7.65 -1.20
N GLY A 15 -10.76 7.28 -2.24
CA GLY A 15 -11.16 6.21 -3.15
C GLY A 15 -11.57 4.98 -2.34
N PRO A 16 -12.61 4.24 -2.77
CA PRO A 16 -13.06 3.05 -2.07
C PRO A 16 -11.85 2.18 -1.72
N LYS A 17 -11.78 1.70 -0.47
CA LYS A 17 -10.66 0.84 -0.02
C LYS A 17 -10.45 -0.22 -1.10
N PRO A 18 -9.22 -0.34 -1.66
CA PRO A 18 -8.96 -1.28 -2.74
C PRO A 18 -9.47 -2.64 -2.28
N ALA A 19 -10.26 -3.30 -3.14
CA ALA A 19 -10.80 -4.61 -2.85
C ALA A 19 -9.64 -5.47 -2.36
N GLN A 20 -9.74 -5.95 -1.12
CA GLN A 20 -8.77 -6.86 -0.52
C GLN A 20 -9.00 -8.25 -1.12
N VAL A 21 -8.98 -8.33 -2.44
CA VAL A 21 -8.80 -9.61 -3.11
C VAL A 21 -7.34 -9.92 -2.81
N ASP A 22 -7.10 -10.97 -2.02
CA ASP A 22 -5.76 -11.48 -1.77
C ASP A 22 -5.23 -12.07 -3.08
N LEU A 23 -4.89 -11.19 -4.00
CA LEU A 23 -4.38 -11.49 -5.32
C LEU A 23 -3.11 -12.35 -5.20
N HIS A 24 -2.30 -12.04 -4.19
CA HIS A 24 -1.17 -12.86 -3.75
C HIS A 24 -1.54 -14.31 -3.37
N ARG A 25 -2.70 -14.58 -2.75
CA ARG A 25 -3.14 -15.96 -2.47
C ARG A 25 -3.46 -16.70 -3.76
N VAL A 26 -4.17 -16.06 -4.68
CA VAL A 26 -4.55 -16.67 -5.96
C VAL A 26 -3.31 -17.00 -6.78
N PHE A 27 -2.35 -16.06 -6.86
CA PHE A 27 -1.09 -16.29 -7.55
C PHE A 27 -0.21 -17.34 -6.87
N PHE A 28 -0.14 -17.36 -5.53
CA PHE A 28 0.61 -18.39 -4.81
C PHE A 28 0.04 -19.78 -5.05
N ILE A 29 -1.29 -19.92 -5.01
CA ILE A 29 -1.97 -21.20 -5.32
C ILE A 29 -1.70 -21.61 -6.76
N GLY A 30 -1.79 -20.68 -7.71
CA GLY A 30 -1.48 -20.94 -9.12
C GLY A 30 -0.04 -21.43 -9.32
N THR A 31 0.95 -20.71 -8.79
CA THR A 31 2.36 -21.11 -8.88
C THR A 31 2.63 -22.44 -8.19
N PHE A 32 2.00 -22.71 -7.04
CA PHE A 32 2.14 -23.99 -6.34
C PHE A 32 1.61 -25.16 -7.17
N ILE A 33 0.46 -24.98 -7.83
CA ILE A 33 -0.09 -25.98 -8.77
C ILE A 33 0.87 -26.20 -9.95
N TRP A 34 1.41 -25.13 -10.54
CA TRP A 34 2.40 -25.26 -11.62
C TRP A 34 3.70 -25.93 -11.16
N CYS A 35 4.17 -25.69 -9.94
CA CYS A 35 5.32 -26.40 -9.36
C CYS A 35 5.07 -27.90 -9.25
N ILE A 36 3.90 -28.30 -8.75
CA ILE A 36 3.54 -29.72 -8.64
C ILE A 36 3.46 -30.33 -10.04
N ALA A 37 2.80 -29.68 -10.99
CA ALA A 37 2.68 -30.17 -12.36
C ALA A 37 4.06 -30.34 -13.04
N ALA A 38 4.96 -29.37 -12.87
CA ALA A 38 6.32 -29.45 -13.39
C ALA A 38 7.12 -30.57 -12.73
N LEU A 39 6.98 -30.75 -11.41
CA LEU A 39 7.63 -31.83 -10.68
C LEU A 39 7.13 -33.20 -11.14
N THR A 40 5.82 -33.36 -11.33
CA THR A 40 5.25 -34.59 -11.89
C THR A 40 5.78 -34.84 -13.30
N CYS A 41 5.76 -33.85 -14.19
CA CYS A 41 6.32 -34.01 -15.55
C CYS A 41 7.81 -34.36 -15.53
N LEU A 42 8.59 -33.81 -14.61
CA LEU A 42 10.02 -34.13 -14.44
C LEU A 42 10.20 -35.59 -14.04
N ILE A 43 9.44 -36.08 -13.06
CA ILE A 43 9.49 -37.48 -12.62
C ILE A 43 9.11 -38.40 -13.78
N LEU A 44 8.06 -38.07 -14.54
CA LEU A 44 7.63 -38.89 -15.68
C LEU A 44 8.66 -38.86 -16.81
N LEU A 45 9.36 -37.75 -17.05
CA LEU A 45 10.47 -37.69 -18.00
C LEU A 45 11.59 -38.67 -17.62
N PHE A 46 11.96 -38.72 -16.32
CA PHE A 46 12.99 -39.65 -15.84
C PHE A 46 12.58 -41.12 -15.96
N ILE A 47 11.29 -41.45 -15.86
CA ILE A 47 10.80 -42.84 -15.92
C ILE A 47 10.49 -43.28 -17.36
N SER A 48 9.90 -42.39 -18.16
CA SER A 48 9.23 -42.73 -19.42
C SER A 48 9.89 -42.13 -20.67
N GLY A 49 10.99 -41.38 -20.53
CA GLY A 49 11.77 -40.84 -21.66
C GLY A 49 11.16 -39.60 -22.33
N GLU A 50 11.67 -39.24 -23.53
CA GLU A 50 11.45 -37.95 -24.21
C GLU A 50 10.00 -37.49 -24.40
N ALA A 51 9.00 -38.38 -24.34
CA ALA A 51 7.59 -38.03 -24.55
C ALA A 51 7.09 -36.93 -23.59
N TRP A 52 7.75 -36.76 -22.44
CA TRP A 52 7.38 -35.79 -21.41
C TRP A 52 8.17 -34.48 -21.49
N ALA A 53 9.08 -34.32 -22.46
CA ALA A 53 9.87 -33.10 -22.60
C ALA A 53 9.00 -31.89 -22.98
N ALA A 54 8.09 -32.06 -23.94
CA ALA A 54 7.17 -31.00 -24.37
C ALA A 54 6.22 -30.51 -23.24
N PRO A 55 5.49 -31.38 -22.50
CA PRO A 55 4.67 -30.93 -21.39
C PRO A 55 5.49 -30.32 -20.25
N LEU A 56 6.75 -30.74 -20.04
CA LEU A 56 7.64 -30.14 -19.07
C LEU A 56 8.03 -28.69 -19.45
N ILE A 57 8.26 -28.41 -20.73
CA ILE A 57 8.50 -27.04 -21.23
C ILE A 57 7.28 -26.15 -20.96
N ILE A 58 6.06 -26.66 -21.18
CA ILE A 58 4.82 -25.90 -20.91
C ILE A 58 4.66 -25.67 -19.40
N CYS A 59 4.91 -26.68 -18.58
CA CYS A 59 4.85 -26.58 -17.12
C CYS A 59 5.85 -25.59 -16.55
N THR A 60 7.08 -25.59 -17.07
CA THR A 60 8.13 -24.65 -16.66
C THR A 60 7.82 -23.23 -17.13
N ALA A 61 7.27 -23.05 -18.34
CA ALA A 61 6.81 -21.74 -18.79
C ALA A 61 5.70 -21.17 -17.89
N GLY A 62 4.71 -21.99 -17.52
CA GLY A 62 3.65 -21.62 -16.59
C GLY A 62 4.17 -21.28 -15.18
N MET A 63 5.15 -22.05 -14.67
CA MET A 63 5.86 -21.70 -13.43
C MET A 63 6.58 -20.35 -13.53
N ILE A 64 7.32 -20.10 -14.60
CA ILE A 64 8.07 -18.85 -14.79
C ILE A 64 7.12 -17.66 -14.82
N ILE A 65 6.03 -17.75 -15.58
CA ILE A 65 5.01 -16.71 -15.64
C ILE A 65 4.37 -16.49 -14.26
N GLY A 66 4.00 -17.56 -13.55
CA GLY A 66 3.45 -17.49 -12.20
C GLY A 66 4.40 -16.81 -11.20
N VAL A 67 5.67 -17.19 -11.19
CA VAL A 67 6.71 -16.59 -10.33
C VAL A 67 6.91 -15.11 -10.69
N LEU A 68 6.97 -14.77 -11.97
CA LEU A 68 7.17 -13.39 -12.43
C LEU A 68 5.99 -12.49 -12.01
N MET A 69 4.76 -13.01 -12.03
CA MET A 69 3.57 -12.34 -11.52
C MET A 69 3.60 -12.14 -10.00
N LEU A 70 4.03 -13.15 -9.22
CA LEU A 70 4.24 -13.01 -7.76
C LEU A 70 5.27 -11.92 -7.45
N ILE A 71 6.39 -11.94 -8.16
CA ILE A 71 7.46 -10.96 -8.00
C ILE A 71 6.93 -9.56 -8.31
N TRP A 72 6.21 -9.41 -9.42
CA TRP A 72 5.61 -8.14 -9.81
C TRP A 72 4.64 -7.59 -8.75
N GLU A 73 3.75 -8.43 -8.20
CA GLU A 73 2.83 -8.01 -7.15
C GLU A 73 3.57 -7.63 -5.84
N HIS A 74 4.59 -8.40 -5.48
CA HIS A 74 5.41 -8.11 -4.31
C HIS A 74 6.11 -6.76 -4.43
N PHE A 75 6.72 -6.48 -5.59
CA PHE A 75 7.37 -5.21 -5.89
C PHE A 75 6.38 -4.05 -5.95
N ASN A 76 5.23 -4.24 -6.60
CA ASN A 76 4.18 -3.22 -6.69
C ASN A 76 3.76 -2.75 -5.29
N ARG A 77 3.52 -3.70 -4.37
CA ARG A 77 3.14 -3.41 -2.98
C ARG A 77 4.27 -2.74 -2.18
N TRP A 78 5.52 -3.09 -2.47
CA TRP A 78 6.68 -2.43 -1.86
C TRP A 78 6.87 -1.00 -2.37
N TYR A 79 6.65 -0.76 -3.66
CA TYR A 79 6.67 0.58 -4.26
C TYR A 79 5.57 1.48 -3.65
N TYR A 80 4.35 0.95 -3.48
CA TYR A 80 3.28 1.68 -2.78
C TYR A 80 3.61 2.01 -1.33
N ARG A 81 4.28 1.12 -0.58
CA ARG A 81 4.72 1.41 0.79
C ARG A 81 5.74 2.54 0.82
N ARG A 82 6.68 2.57 -0.13
CA ARG A 82 7.66 3.67 -0.25
C ARG A 82 7.01 5.00 -0.57
N LEU A 83 6.05 5.02 -1.50
CA LEU A 83 5.28 6.23 -1.81
C LEU A 83 4.43 6.69 -0.62
N GLY A 84 3.78 5.74 0.08
CA GLY A 84 2.98 6.03 1.27
C GLY A 84 3.80 6.65 2.39
N ASN A 85 5.02 6.14 2.62
CA ASN A 85 5.93 6.65 3.64
C ASN A 85 6.41 8.08 3.35
N GLY A 86 6.61 8.42 2.07
CA GLY A 86 6.96 9.80 1.68
C GLY A 86 5.81 10.79 1.93
N VAL A 87 4.56 10.38 1.71
CA VAL A 87 3.37 11.20 1.97
C VAL A 87 3.11 11.34 3.47
N THR A 88 3.26 10.27 4.26
CA THR A 88 3.09 10.33 5.72
C THR A 88 4.17 11.17 6.36
N ALA A 89 5.44 11.03 5.94
CA ALA A 89 6.56 11.86 6.43
C ALA A 89 6.36 13.36 6.13
N LYS A 90 5.89 13.72 4.93
CA LYS A 90 5.53 15.12 4.63
C LYS A 90 4.38 15.62 5.51
N ARG A 91 3.38 14.77 5.79
CA ARG A 91 2.21 15.15 6.59
C ARG A 91 2.56 15.37 8.06
N THR A 92 3.41 14.51 8.66
CA THR A 92 3.91 14.72 10.02
C THR A 92 4.80 15.95 10.12
N SER A 93 5.72 16.14 9.15
CA SER A 93 6.57 17.34 9.11
C SER A 93 5.78 18.64 9.00
N LYS A 94 4.66 18.67 8.26
CA LYS A 94 3.79 19.85 8.18
C LYS A 94 2.93 20.06 9.44
N LYS A 95 2.54 18.98 10.12
CA LYS A 95 1.67 19.05 11.31
C LYS A 95 2.41 19.58 12.56
N GLU A 96 3.70 19.26 12.68
CA GLU A 96 4.59 19.72 13.75
C GLU A 96 4.62 21.26 13.91
N PRO A 97 4.91 22.08 12.87
CA PRO A 97 4.88 23.53 12.99
C PRO A 97 3.48 24.08 13.26
N ASP A 98 2.44 23.53 12.62
CA ASP A 98 1.04 23.95 12.88
C ASP A 98 0.65 23.73 14.34
N GLN A 99 1.04 22.60 14.93
CA GLN A 99 0.79 22.29 16.33
C GLN A 99 1.59 23.21 17.27
N ARG A 100 2.86 23.51 16.96
CA ARG A 100 3.68 24.46 17.72
C ARG A 100 3.11 25.87 17.70
N VAL A 101 2.64 26.33 16.54
CA VAL A 101 1.98 27.63 16.38
C VAL A 101 0.69 27.67 17.20
N THR A 102 -0.14 26.62 17.10
CA THR A 102 -1.38 26.52 17.89
C THR A 102 -1.10 26.53 19.40
N ALA A 103 -0.08 25.80 19.85
CA ALA A 103 0.34 25.76 21.26
C ALA A 103 0.80 27.14 21.75
N ALA A 104 1.57 27.87 20.94
CA ALA A 104 2.03 29.21 21.25
C ALA A 104 0.85 30.20 21.43
N TYR A 105 -0.14 30.15 20.54
CA TYR A 105 -1.36 30.96 20.64
C TYR A 105 -2.18 30.62 21.89
N THR A 106 -2.36 29.34 22.22
CA THR A 106 -3.08 28.96 23.45
C THR A 106 -2.37 29.42 24.71
N HIS A 107 -1.03 29.37 24.75
CA HIS A 107 -0.26 29.86 25.89
C HIS A 107 -0.41 31.38 26.07
N THR A 108 -0.35 32.14 24.97
CA THR A 108 -0.57 33.60 25.04
C THR A 108 -2.00 33.94 25.46
N ALA A 109 -3.00 33.23 24.95
CA ALA A 109 -4.39 33.43 25.35
C ALA A 109 -4.64 33.13 26.84
N GLN A 110 -4.00 32.09 27.38
CA GLN A 110 -4.09 31.76 28.81
C GLN A 110 -3.46 32.82 29.71
N GLU A 111 -2.28 33.34 29.34
CA GLU A 111 -1.62 34.42 30.07
C GLU A 111 -2.48 35.69 30.11
N ILE A 112 -3.09 36.07 28.99
CA ILE A 112 -3.98 37.23 28.91
C ILE A 112 -5.23 37.02 29.78
N ALA A 113 -5.85 35.83 29.73
CA ALA A 113 -7.02 35.51 30.56
C ALA A 113 -6.70 35.58 32.06
N LYS A 114 -5.52 35.09 32.46
CA LYS A 114 -5.05 35.12 33.86
C LYS A 114 -4.73 36.54 34.33
N ALA A 115 -4.16 37.38 33.45
CA ALA A 115 -3.93 38.80 33.73
C ALA A 115 -5.25 39.57 33.86
N SER A 116 -6.26 39.23 33.04
CA SER A 116 -7.59 39.85 33.10
C SER A 116 -8.33 39.53 34.40
N ASP A 117 -8.25 38.30 34.91
CA ASP A 117 -8.94 37.91 36.15
C ASP A 117 -8.30 38.55 37.39
N ARG A 118 -6.97 38.73 37.38
CA ARG A 118 -6.24 39.42 38.46
C ARG A 118 -6.65 40.87 38.64
N ASN A 119 -7.06 41.56 37.57
CA ASN A 119 -7.47 42.97 37.59
C ASN A 119 -8.99 43.17 37.74
N ARG A 120 -9.75 42.10 38.03
CA ARG A 120 -11.20 42.18 38.21
C ARG A 120 -11.52 42.79 39.59
N PRO A 121 -12.21 43.94 39.66
CA PRO A 121 -12.57 44.54 40.94
C PRO A 121 -13.56 43.63 41.68
N ALA A 122 -13.21 43.27 42.92
CA ALA A 122 -14.10 42.54 43.82
C ALA A 122 -15.34 43.41 44.08
N LYS A 123 -16.51 42.86 43.78
CA LYS A 123 -17.81 43.49 44.00
C LYS A 123 -18.30 43.20 45.41
#